data_AF-A0A1H3VT00-F1
#
_entry.id   AF-A0A1H3VT00-F1
#
_cell.length_a   1.000
_cell.length_b   1.000
_cell.length_c   1.000
_cell.angle_alpha   90.00
_cell.angle_beta   90.00
_cell.angle_gamma   90.00
#
_symmetry.space_group_name_H-M   'P 1'
#
loop_
_entity.id
_entity.type
_entity.pdbx_description
1 polymer ?
#
loop_
_entity_poly.entity_id
_entity_poly.type
_entity_poly.pdbx_seq_one_letter_code
_entity_poly.pdbx_strand_id
1 'polypeptide(L)'
;MFTRKTGNYKRVNDFSGRFPVKWFLIPCMLLTFHFGAMGQPSPLKTVEQALQNMLNAHNADTLKSVLSPGFSVGPYSMPSAFGCLKNIADKFEYEQVRVRKDKTDKPHVLQVVFSKKGQKDLLGHIHLDDSNQILFIDVFDRLYGMDRTAHSELVAEVPFETDDHGSVVLFVKLNNSDRVLKLLFDTGADGMALSKKLADSLGLKADLKQSTSVVGGKMDIEISRDNTVHLGGLSLAHQSIAFFNKVDSYDGIIGNTIARAFITEVNYDKQTISFYNFGDYAEKNNSAATGHVVDVTMPSGVIIIPGQLSVTKGKTYKGDFVFDLGAGYGLICFRPFVRHNRLLVDGFKPDYSGTTTSLGMTTPTFTGQAEQFQFGNLPALNGLSVTLMSGGGQSESWNPGFDGSIGTRLISRYNFTINLQAKQIVLTPNKSFHYPPDFARSNMLFGFDVKGDLRFQNYVGIAPPANGLPMGARILSVNNIGVSQLRDHPEKLKELLGEAGASKWTIKFESTGGATGMQIMEI
;
A
#
# COMPACT_ATOMS: atom_id res chain seq x y z
N MET A 1 14.92 14.15 37.27
CA MET A 1 15.88 13.10 37.68
C MET A 1 15.16 11.75 37.60
N PHE A 2 15.05 11.17 36.41
CA PHE A 2 14.75 9.75 36.13
C PHE A 2 15.03 9.53 34.64
N THR A 3 16.31 9.37 34.32
CA THR A 3 16.79 9.02 32.98
C THR A 3 16.65 7.53 32.79
N ARG A 4 15.64 7.09 32.02
CA ARG A 4 15.51 5.70 31.57
C ARG A 4 16.46 5.52 30.38
N LYS A 5 17.59 4.85 30.61
CA LYS A 5 18.51 4.40 29.54
C LYS A 5 17.79 3.35 28.70
N THR A 6 17.31 3.73 27.52
CA THR A 6 16.98 2.78 26.46
C THR A 6 18.29 2.23 25.88
N GLY A 7 18.36 0.92 25.71
CA GLY A 7 19.54 0.27 25.13
C GLY A 7 19.69 0.68 23.66
N ASN A 8 20.89 1.10 23.28
CA ASN A 8 21.25 1.40 21.90
C ASN A 8 21.28 0.09 21.08
N TYR A 9 20.17 -0.24 20.40
CA TYR A 9 20.17 -1.20 19.32
C TYR A 9 20.52 -0.47 18.02
N LYS A 10 21.62 -0.86 17.35
CA LYS A 10 21.92 -0.38 15.99
C LYS A 10 20.84 -0.91 15.05
N ARG A 11 20.07 -0.02 14.43
CA ARG A 11 19.14 -0.37 13.34
C ARG A 11 19.91 -0.96 12.17
N VAL A 12 19.38 -2.02 11.58
CA VAL A 12 19.91 -2.59 10.33
C VAL A 12 19.22 -1.88 9.17
N ASN A 13 19.98 -1.18 8.34
CA ASN A 13 19.47 -0.41 7.20
C ASN A 13 18.75 -1.29 6.16
N ASP A 14 17.68 -0.74 5.58
CA ASP A 14 16.81 -1.32 4.54
C ASP A 14 17.57 -1.74 3.25
N PHE A 15 17.02 -2.75 2.58
CA PHE A 15 17.66 -3.62 1.58
C PHE A 15 17.67 -3.05 0.15
N SER A 16 18.73 -3.35 -0.60
CA SER A 16 18.79 -3.30 -2.07
C SER A 16 19.24 -4.67 -2.60
N GLY A 17 18.36 -5.44 -3.24
CA GLY A 17 18.70 -6.77 -3.77
C GLY A 17 17.79 -7.23 -4.90
N ARG A 18 18.38 -7.53 -6.08
CA ARG A 18 17.72 -8.11 -7.26
C ARG A 18 17.89 -9.64 -7.28
N PHE A 19 16.84 -10.38 -7.64
CA PHE A 19 16.85 -11.83 -7.88
C PHE A 19 16.56 -12.15 -9.37
N PRO A 20 17.24 -13.14 -9.97
CA PRO A 20 16.70 -13.91 -11.09
C PRO A 20 16.33 -15.34 -10.65
N VAL A 21 15.12 -15.80 -11.01
CA VAL A 21 14.65 -17.17 -10.77
C VAL A 21 14.81 -17.98 -12.07
N LYS A 22 15.54 -19.11 -12.01
CA LYS A 22 15.48 -20.17 -13.02
C LYS A 22 15.00 -21.46 -12.35
N TRP A 23 13.96 -22.05 -12.92
CA TRP A 23 13.39 -23.34 -12.50
C TRP A 23 14.11 -24.48 -13.24
N PHE A 24 14.48 -25.53 -12.51
CA PHE A 24 14.77 -26.86 -13.08
C PHE A 24 13.87 -27.88 -12.38
N LEU A 25 13.13 -28.65 -13.17
CA LEU A 25 12.34 -29.81 -12.75
C LEU A 25 13.22 -31.06 -12.85
N ILE A 26 13.32 -31.84 -11.76
CA ILE A 26 13.84 -33.21 -11.78
C ILE A 26 12.75 -34.11 -11.15
N PRO A 27 12.34 -35.23 -11.79
CA PRO A 27 11.40 -36.15 -11.19
C PRO A 27 12.13 -37.16 -10.28
N CYS A 28 11.72 -37.25 -9.02
CA CYS A 28 12.17 -38.30 -8.10
C CYS A 28 11.16 -39.47 -8.05
N MET A 29 11.62 -40.66 -8.43
CA MET A 29 10.98 -41.95 -8.16
C MET A 29 11.01 -42.25 -6.65
N LEU A 30 9.87 -42.65 -6.10
CA LEU A 30 9.72 -43.11 -4.72
C LEU A 30 10.16 -44.58 -4.59
N LEU A 31 11.19 -44.82 -3.78
CA LEU A 31 11.56 -46.14 -3.26
C LEU A 31 11.40 -46.08 -1.73
N THR A 32 10.38 -46.76 -1.21
CA THR A 32 10.09 -46.84 0.22
C THR A 32 10.99 -47.87 0.89
N PHE A 33 11.93 -47.42 1.72
CA PHE A 33 12.58 -48.23 2.75
C PHE A 33 11.89 -47.99 4.09
N HIS A 34 11.48 -49.07 4.76
CA HIS A 34 10.99 -49.04 6.14
C HIS A 34 12.18 -48.91 7.09
N PHE A 35 12.35 -47.76 7.73
CA PHE A 35 13.20 -47.60 8.91
C PHE A 35 12.34 -47.38 10.15
N GLY A 36 12.69 -48.07 11.23
CA GLY A 36 12.00 -48.06 12.51
C GLY A 36 11.93 -46.67 13.16
N ALA A 37 10.93 -46.50 14.02
CA ALA A 37 10.59 -45.26 14.69
C ALA A 37 11.74 -44.69 15.55
N MET A 38 12.54 -43.79 14.99
CA MET A 38 13.16 -42.71 15.75
C MET A 38 12.09 -41.64 15.98
N GLY A 39 11.74 -41.38 17.24
CA GLY A 39 10.74 -40.38 17.60
C GLY A 39 11.09 -39.00 17.00
N GLN A 40 10.12 -38.35 16.36
CA GLN A 40 10.33 -37.01 15.81
C GLN A 40 10.75 -36.04 16.92
N PRO A 41 11.80 -35.23 16.71
CA PRO A 41 12.23 -34.25 17.70
C PRO A 41 11.07 -33.28 18.01
N SER A 42 10.89 -32.97 19.30
CA SER A 42 9.88 -31.98 19.73
C SER A 42 10.07 -30.65 18.99
N PRO A 43 9.01 -29.90 18.65
CA PRO A 43 9.10 -28.63 17.93
C PRO A 43 10.12 -27.64 18.52
N LEU A 44 10.20 -27.57 19.86
CA LEU A 44 11.21 -26.79 20.60
C LEU A 44 12.66 -27.09 20.16
N LYS A 45 13.04 -28.37 20.16
CA LYS A 45 14.38 -28.81 19.77
C LYS A 45 14.67 -28.52 18.31
N THR A 46 13.66 -28.67 17.45
CA THR A 46 13.79 -28.39 16.02
C THR A 46 14.02 -26.90 15.76
N VAL A 47 13.26 -26.02 16.42
CA VAL A 47 13.40 -24.55 16.31
C VAL A 47 14.73 -24.07 16.88
N GLU A 48 15.13 -24.54 18.07
CA GLU A 48 16.42 -24.19 18.67
C GLU A 48 17.59 -24.59 17.78
N GLN A 49 17.59 -25.83 17.28
CA GLN A 49 18.64 -26.32 16.39
C GLN A 49 18.71 -25.51 15.08
N ALA A 50 17.56 -25.17 14.49
CA ALA A 50 17.51 -24.40 13.25
C ALA A 50 18.05 -22.97 13.44
N LEU A 51 17.71 -22.33 14.57
CA LEU A 51 18.26 -21.03 14.96
C LEU A 51 19.76 -21.10 15.24
N GLN A 52 20.22 -22.11 15.99
CA GLN A 52 21.65 -22.28 16.26
C GLN A 52 22.44 -22.51 14.96
N ASN A 53 21.88 -23.27 14.01
CA ASN A 53 22.47 -23.47 12.69
C ASN A 53 22.55 -22.16 11.90
N MET A 54 21.53 -21.30 11.97
CA MET A 54 21.55 -19.99 11.32
C MET A 54 22.68 -19.14 11.89
N LEU A 55 22.83 -19.09 13.22
CA LEU A 55 23.89 -18.32 13.88
C LEU A 55 25.28 -18.83 13.49
N ASN A 56 25.49 -20.15 13.53
CA ASN A 56 26.78 -20.76 13.20
C ASN A 56 27.17 -20.57 11.73
N ALA A 57 26.19 -20.66 10.83
CA ALA A 57 26.43 -20.61 9.39
C ALA A 57 26.28 -19.20 8.78
N HIS A 58 25.84 -18.21 9.57
CA HIS A 58 25.40 -16.90 9.08
C HIS A 58 24.44 -17.01 7.88
N ASN A 59 23.54 -18.00 7.91
CA ASN A 59 22.72 -18.36 6.77
C ASN A 59 21.24 -18.55 7.16
N ALA A 60 20.37 -17.68 6.65
CA ALA A 60 18.92 -17.77 6.86
C ALA A 60 18.27 -19.02 6.26
N ASP A 61 18.90 -19.68 5.27
CA ASP A 61 18.34 -20.86 4.63
C ASP A 61 18.15 -22.04 5.60
N THR A 62 18.90 -22.07 6.71
CA THR A 62 18.76 -23.12 7.74
C THR A 62 17.42 -23.06 8.47
N LEU A 63 16.70 -21.94 8.41
CA LEU A 63 15.39 -21.76 9.04
C LEU A 63 14.22 -22.13 8.13
N LYS A 64 14.41 -22.27 6.81
CA LYS A 64 13.30 -22.40 5.83
C LYS A 64 12.27 -23.48 6.19
N SER A 65 12.72 -24.63 6.71
CA SER A 65 11.83 -25.75 7.07
C SER A 65 10.96 -25.49 8.31
N VAL A 66 11.32 -24.50 9.12
CA VAL A 66 10.61 -24.15 10.36
C VAL A 66 9.90 -22.80 10.27
N LEU A 67 9.93 -22.11 9.13
CA LEU A 67 9.18 -20.87 8.92
C LEU A 67 7.74 -21.18 8.51
N SER A 68 6.79 -20.46 9.10
CA SER A 68 5.40 -20.47 8.68
C SER A 68 5.26 -19.83 7.29
N PRO A 69 4.27 -20.22 6.46
CA PRO A 69 3.89 -19.45 5.28
C PRO A 69 3.58 -17.98 5.60
N GLY A 70 3.07 -17.72 6.82
CA GLY A 70 2.78 -16.38 7.33
C GLY A 70 3.98 -15.65 7.96
N PHE A 71 5.21 -16.17 7.82
CA PHE A 71 6.40 -15.60 8.46
C PHE A 71 6.62 -14.12 8.10
N SER A 72 6.99 -13.33 9.10
CA SER A 72 7.29 -11.90 8.97
C SER A 72 8.50 -11.48 9.79
N VAL A 73 9.13 -10.40 9.37
CA VAL A 73 10.12 -9.65 10.15
C VAL A 73 9.74 -8.17 10.09
N GLY A 74 9.45 -7.59 11.24
CA GLY A 74 8.87 -6.26 11.36
C GLY A 74 7.57 -6.15 10.53
N PRO A 75 7.44 -5.12 9.68
CA PRO A 75 6.26 -4.97 8.83
C PRO A 75 6.28 -5.88 7.59
N TYR A 76 7.41 -6.50 7.26
CA TYR A 76 7.59 -7.23 6.00
C TYR A 76 7.02 -8.64 6.06
N SER A 77 6.32 -9.04 5.00
CA SER A 77 5.87 -10.42 4.78
C SER A 77 6.78 -11.14 3.77
N MET A 78 6.66 -12.46 3.66
CA MET A 78 7.34 -13.21 2.61
C MET A 78 6.96 -12.67 1.22
N PRO A 79 7.91 -12.56 0.26
CA PRO A 79 9.30 -12.98 0.34
C PRO A 79 10.26 -11.96 0.99
N SER A 80 9.87 -10.68 1.14
CA SER A 80 10.76 -9.63 1.71
C SER A 80 11.21 -9.91 3.14
N ALA A 81 10.36 -10.56 3.95
CA ALA A 81 10.73 -11.03 5.29
C ALA A 81 11.97 -11.94 5.27
N PHE A 82 12.14 -12.76 4.22
CA PHE A 82 13.32 -13.62 4.08
C PHE A 82 14.59 -12.83 3.74
N GLY A 83 14.46 -11.73 3.00
CA GLY A 83 15.56 -10.77 2.80
C GLY A 83 15.99 -10.15 4.12
N CYS A 84 15.02 -9.77 4.96
CA CYS A 84 15.29 -9.28 6.30
C CYS A 84 16.00 -10.34 7.16
N LEU A 85 15.54 -11.59 7.10
CA LEU A 85 16.15 -12.70 7.82
C LEU A 85 17.60 -12.98 7.36
N LYS A 86 17.90 -12.85 6.06
CA LYS A 86 19.29 -12.95 5.55
C LYS A 86 20.18 -11.86 6.14
N ASN A 87 19.69 -10.63 6.19
CA ASN A 87 20.40 -9.51 6.82
C ASN A 87 20.66 -9.75 8.30
N ILE A 88 19.67 -10.30 9.01
CA ILE A 88 19.83 -10.70 10.40
C ILE A 88 20.89 -11.79 10.51
N ALA A 89 20.77 -12.90 9.77
CA ALA A 89 21.73 -14.00 9.84
C ALA A 89 23.18 -13.55 9.59
N ASP A 90 23.38 -12.59 8.67
CA ASP A 90 24.69 -12.01 8.35
C ASP A 90 25.23 -11.11 9.47
N LYS A 91 24.39 -10.29 10.11
CA LYS A 91 24.82 -9.20 11.01
C LYS A 91 24.53 -9.43 12.50
N PHE A 92 23.78 -10.47 12.84
CA PHE A 92 23.35 -10.70 14.22
C PHE A 92 24.53 -11.13 15.07
N GLU A 93 24.85 -10.33 16.09
CA GLU A 93 26.13 -10.45 16.79
C GLU A 93 26.19 -11.61 17.78
N TYR A 94 25.07 -12.27 18.10
CA TYR A 94 24.98 -13.33 19.12
C TYR A 94 25.40 -14.70 18.59
N GLU A 95 26.02 -15.52 19.43
CA GLU A 95 26.66 -16.78 19.02
C GLU A 95 25.90 -18.03 19.46
N GLN A 96 25.11 -17.94 20.54
CA GLN A 96 24.35 -19.05 21.09
C GLN A 96 22.88 -18.69 21.23
N VAL A 97 22.01 -19.67 21.05
CA VAL A 97 20.57 -19.56 21.30
C VAL A 97 20.10 -20.68 22.22
N ARG A 98 19.19 -20.36 23.14
CA ARG A 98 18.46 -21.34 23.95
C ARG A 98 16.98 -21.01 23.94
N VAL A 99 16.16 -22.00 23.61
CA VAL A 99 14.71 -21.90 23.57
C VAL A 99 14.13 -22.62 24.78
N ARG A 100 13.20 -21.95 25.46
CA ARG A 100 12.51 -22.47 26.64
C ARG A 100 11.01 -22.43 26.35
N LYS A 101 10.27 -23.39 26.92
CA LYS A 101 8.81 -23.24 26.98
C LYS A 101 8.49 -21.92 27.67
N ASP A 102 7.61 -21.15 27.07
CA ASP A 102 7.11 -19.99 27.76
C ASP A 102 6.35 -20.45 29.02
N LYS A 103 6.52 -19.70 30.10
CA LYS A 103 5.78 -19.90 31.35
C LYS A 103 4.48 -19.11 31.35
N THR A 104 4.22 -18.29 30.34
CA THR A 104 2.93 -17.65 30.15
C THR A 104 1.87 -18.68 29.75
N ASP A 105 0.60 -18.40 30.04
CA ASP A 105 -0.54 -19.23 29.63
C ASP A 105 -0.82 -19.16 28.11
N LYS A 106 0.06 -18.52 27.32
CA LYS A 106 -0.15 -18.33 25.88
C LYS A 106 0.31 -19.57 25.11
N PRO A 107 -0.60 -20.33 24.48
CA PRO A 107 -0.19 -21.41 23.58
C PRO A 107 0.61 -20.81 22.41
N HIS A 108 1.55 -21.59 21.86
CA HIS A 108 2.36 -21.20 20.68
C HIS A 108 3.37 -20.05 20.87
N VAL A 109 3.71 -19.68 22.12
CA VAL A 109 4.80 -18.74 22.40
C VAL A 109 5.94 -19.47 23.11
N LEU A 110 7.18 -19.20 22.69
CA LEU A 110 8.39 -19.76 23.28
C LEU A 110 9.32 -18.63 23.73
N GLN A 111 9.88 -18.72 24.94
CA GLN A 111 10.92 -17.80 25.36
C GLN A 111 12.25 -18.17 24.70
N VAL A 112 12.99 -17.18 24.20
CA VAL A 112 14.31 -17.38 23.59
C VAL A 112 15.35 -16.47 24.26
N VAL A 113 16.56 -17.02 24.43
CA VAL A 113 17.72 -16.31 24.96
C VAL A 113 18.84 -16.41 23.94
N PHE A 114 19.31 -15.27 23.45
CA PHE A 114 20.52 -15.17 22.64
C PHE A 114 21.67 -14.69 23.53
N SER A 115 22.82 -15.36 23.46
CA SER A 115 23.98 -15.06 24.31
C SER A 115 25.27 -14.99 23.52
N LYS A 116 26.17 -14.10 23.95
CA LYS A 116 27.55 -13.97 23.45
C LYS A 116 28.47 -13.62 24.61
N LYS A 117 29.67 -14.20 24.61
CA LYS A 117 30.66 -13.96 25.65
C LYS A 117 30.98 -12.46 25.74
N GLY A 118 30.84 -11.90 26.94
CA GLY A 118 31.11 -10.47 27.18
C GLY A 118 29.98 -9.52 26.78
N GLN A 119 28.84 -10.04 26.31
CA GLN A 119 27.62 -9.26 26.07
C GLN A 119 26.51 -9.70 27.03
N LYS A 120 25.57 -8.80 27.30
CA LYS A 120 24.37 -9.12 28.08
C LYS A 120 23.46 -10.01 27.24
N ASP A 121 22.88 -11.04 27.86
CA ASP A 121 21.88 -11.89 27.21
C ASP A 121 20.71 -11.06 26.65
N LEU A 122 20.31 -11.41 25.43
CA LEU A 122 19.17 -10.83 24.75
C LEU A 122 17.98 -11.77 24.85
N LEU A 123 16.97 -11.31 25.58
CA LEU A 123 15.73 -12.04 25.82
C LEU A 123 14.68 -11.67 24.76
N GLY A 124 13.91 -12.67 24.34
CA GLY A 124 12.80 -12.49 23.41
C GLY A 124 11.82 -13.63 23.45
N HIS A 125 10.91 -13.60 22.48
CA HIS A 125 9.88 -14.59 22.25
C HIS A 125 9.81 -14.99 20.78
N ILE A 126 9.64 -16.27 20.54
CA ILE A 126 9.32 -16.86 19.24
C ILE A 126 7.83 -17.13 19.26
N HIS A 127 7.11 -16.56 18.30
CA HIS A 127 5.70 -16.81 18.11
C HIS A 127 5.53 -17.84 16.99
N LEU A 128 4.77 -18.89 17.28
CA LEU A 128 4.50 -19.99 16.38
C LEU A 128 3.06 -19.94 15.87
N ASP A 129 2.82 -20.54 14.71
CA ASP A 129 1.47 -20.86 14.25
C ASP A 129 0.96 -22.18 14.87
N ASP A 130 -0.27 -22.55 14.50
CA ASP A 130 -0.92 -23.78 14.94
C ASP A 130 -0.16 -25.05 14.51
N SER A 131 0.69 -24.94 13.48
CA SER A 131 1.57 -26.02 13.00
C SER A 131 2.94 -26.03 13.68
N ASN A 132 3.14 -25.19 14.71
CA ASN A 132 4.41 -24.97 15.41
C ASN A 132 5.54 -24.45 14.52
N GLN A 133 5.23 -23.77 13.43
CA GLN A 133 6.20 -23.07 12.59
C GLN A 133 6.30 -21.59 13.01
N ILE A 134 7.47 -20.99 12.82
CA ILE A 134 7.77 -19.63 13.26
C ILE A 134 6.96 -18.62 12.43
N LEU A 135 6.10 -17.85 13.10
CA LEU A 135 5.42 -16.68 12.54
C LEU A 135 6.30 -15.43 12.59
N PHE A 136 6.94 -15.18 13.74
CA PHE A 136 7.90 -14.09 13.91
C PHE A 136 8.72 -14.30 15.20
N ILE A 137 9.79 -13.52 15.33
CA ILE A 137 10.63 -13.47 16.53
C ILE A 137 10.72 -12.01 16.95
N ASP A 138 10.29 -11.68 18.16
CA ASP A 138 10.16 -10.27 18.61
C ASP A 138 11.49 -9.50 18.57
N VAL A 139 12.61 -10.17 18.84
CA VAL A 139 13.96 -9.63 18.71
C VAL A 139 14.24 -9.19 17.27
N PHE A 140 13.82 -10.00 16.29
CA PHE A 140 14.04 -9.70 14.88
C PHE A 140 13.18 -8.53 14.43
N ASP A 141 11.94 -8.45 14.90
CA ASP A 141 11.05 -7.32 14.63
C ASP A 141 11.61 -6.01 15.20
N ARG A 142 12.19 -6.04 16.41
CA ARG A 142 12.83 -4.86 17.02
C ARG A 142 14.04 -4.34 16.23
N LEU A 143 14.79 -5.22 15.56
CA LEU A 143 15.89 -4.79 14.67
C LEU A 143 15.38 -3.98 13.46
N TYR A 144 14.11 -4.16 13.12
CA TYR A 144 13.38 -3.44 12.07
C TYR A 144 12.41 -2.38 12.63
N GLY A 145 12.61 -1.96 13.88
CA GLY A 145 11.89 -0.84 14.49
C GLY A 145 10.48 -1.17 15.02
N MET A 146 10.09 -2.45 15.04
CA MET A 146 8.79 -2.88 15.53
C MET A 146 8.93 -3.54 16.91
N ASP A 147 8.56 -2.79 17.97
CA ASP A 147 8.46 -3.35 19.33
C ASP A 147 7.02 -3.75 19.62
N ARG A 148 6.75 -5.06 19.55
CA ARG A 148 5.43 -5.64 19.83
C ARG A 148 5.05 -5.66 21.30
N THR A 149 6.01 -5.40 22.20
CA THR A 149 5.84 -5.57 23.65
C THR A 149 5.57 -4.26 24.39
N ALA A 150 5.75 -3.12 23.72
CA ALA A 150 5.44 -1.81 24.25
C ALA A 150 3.92 -1.62 24.39
N HIS A 151 3.49 -0.63 25.18
CA HIS A 151 2.13 -0.10 25.11
C HIS A 151 2.06 0.89 23.94
N SER A 152 1.00 0.82 23.13
CA SER A 152 0.83 1.73 22.00
C SER A 152 0.20 3.04 22.45
N GLU A 153 0.81 4.16 22.06
CA GLU A 153 0.44 5.51 22.45
C GLU A 153 0.48 6.44 21.23
N LEU A 154 -0.34 7.49 21.24
CA LEU A 154 -0.32 8.52 20.21
C LEU A 154 0.99 9.29 20.27
N VAL A 155 1.78 9.23 19.21
CA VAL A 155 3.08 9.91 19.10
C VAL A 155 2.92 11.28 18.45
N ALA A 156 2.05 11.40 17.44
CA ALA A 156 1.70 12.66 16.82
C ALA A 156 0.39 12.57 16.05
N GLU A 157 -0.26 13.73 15.88
CA GLU A 157 -1.37 13.94 14.95
C GLU A 157 -0.96 15.04 13.98
N VAL A 158 -1.17 14.81 12.67
CA VAL A 158 -0.76 15.74 11.62
C VAL A 158 -1.93 16.05 10.68
N PRO A 159 -2.16 17.32 10.30
CA PRO A 159 -3.18 17.66 9.33
C PRO A 159 -2.72 17.28 7.91
N PHE A 160 -3.68 17.04 7.02
CA PHE A 160 -3.41 16.82 5.60
C PHE A 160 -4.41 17.57 4.71
N GLU A 161 -4.02 17.80 3.44
CA GLU A 161 -4.94 18.25 2.40
C GLU A 161 -5.41 17.07 1.55
N THR A 162 -6.62 17.15 1.01
CA THR A 162 -7.12 16.22 0.00
C THR A 162 -7.25 16.92 -1.33
N ASP A 163 -6.80 16.26 -2.40
CA ASP A 163 -7.07 16.73 -3.75
C ASP A 163 -8.45 16.31 -4.27
N ASP A 164 -8.76 16.71 -5.51
CA ASP A 164 -10.05 16.44 -6.15
C ASP A 164 -10.31 14.93 -6.38
N HIS A 165 -9.29 14.07 -6.23
CA HIS A 165 -9.39 12.61 -6.30
C HIS A 165 -9.48 11.93 -4.92
N GLY A 166 -9.30 12.69 -3.84
CA GLY A 166 -9.25 12.16 -2.47
C GLY A 166 -7.86 11.68 -2.06
N SER A 167 -6.82 12.00 -2.84
CA SER A 167 -5.44 11.67 -2.47
C SER A 167 -4.97 12.53 -1.31
N VAL A 168 -4.17 11.94 -0.42
CA VAL A 168 -3.68 12.59 0.80
C VAL A 168 -2.38 13.32 0.51
N VAL A 169 -2.35 14.63 0.80
CA VAL A 169 -1.20 15.50 0.60
C VAL A 169 -0.65 15.96 1.95
N LEU A 170 0.61 15.61 2.21
CA LEU A 170 1.32 15.89 3.45
C LEU A 170 2.32 17.04 3.29
N PHE A 171 2.52 17.78 4.37
CA PHE A 171 3.46 18.89 4.44
C PHE A 171 4.73 18.46 5.15
N VAL A 172 5.84 18.46 4.43
CA VAL A 172 7.10 17.86 4.88
C VAL A 172 8.26 18.84 4.74
N LYS A 173 9.17 18.84 5.70
CA LYS A 173 10.51 19.45 5.55
C LYS A 173 11.57 18.36 5.52
N LEU A 174 12.65 18.58 4.77
CA LEU A 174 13.73 17.62 4.61
C LEU A 174 15.04 18.17 5.14
N ASN A 175 15.73 17.38 5.96
CA ASN A 175 16.97 17.74 6.64
C ASN A 175 16.83 19.13 7.30
N ASN A 176 17.84 19.98 7.13
CA ASN A 176 17.84 21.34 7.68
C ASN A 176 17.17 22.37 6.75
N SER A 177 16.40 21.93 5.74
CA SER A 177 15.72 22.87 4.82
C SER A 177 14.46 23.44 5.47
N ASP A 178 14.32 24.77 5.43
CA ASP A 178 13.09 25.44 5.88
C ASP A 178 11.94 25.36 4.87
N ARG A 179 12.22 24.90 3.63
CA ARG A 179 11.21 24.78 2.58
C ARG A 179 10.20 23.69 2.96
N VAL A 180 8.93 24.08 3.07
CA VAL A 180 7.81 23.14 3.20
C VAL A 180 7.48 22.59 1.81
N LEU A 181 7.49 21.27 1.70
CA LEU A 181 7.15 20.52 0.49
C LEU A 181 5.76 19.89 0.64
N LYS A 182 5.03 19.81 -0.47
CA LYS A 182 3.80 19.01 -0.56
C LYS A 182 4.15 17.63 -1.13
N LEU A 183 4.02 16.59 -0.33
CA LEU A 183 4.26 15.21 -0.77
C LEU A 183 2.95 14.42 -0.77
N LEU A 184 2.72 13.66 -1.85
CA LEU A 184 1.63 12.70 -1.94
C LEU A 184 1.93 11.52 -1.01
N PHE A 185 1.01 11.19 -0.10
CA PHE A 185 1.10 9.96 0.68
C PHE A 185 0.65 8.78 -0.19
N ASP A 186 1.60 7.95 -0.59
CA ASP A 186 1.41 6.92 -1.62
C ASP A 186 1.78 5.54 -1.08
N THR A 187 0.79 4.80 -0.58
CA THR A 187 1.01 3.42 -0.12
C THR A 187 1.22 2.42 -1.27
N GLY A 188 1.12 2.86 -2.54
CA GLY A 188 1.58 2.14 -3.72
C GLY A 188 3.09 2.28 -3.97
N ALA A 189 3.78 3.13 -3.22
CA ALA A 189 5.23 3.30 -3.26
C ALA A 189 5.90 2.69 -2.01
N ASP A 190 7.04 2.01 -2.22
CA ASP A 190 7.84 1.47 -1.10
C ASP A 190 8.38 2.58 -0.20
N GLY A 191 8.98 3.62 -0.79
CA GLY A 191 9.65 4.69 -0.06
C GLY A 191 9.36 6.07 -0.61
N MET A 192 10.21 7.02 -0.25
CA MET A 192 10.08 8.41 -0.69
C MET A 192 10.70 8.63 -2.06
N ALA A 193 10.10 9.53 -2.84
CA ALA A 193 10.60 9.88 -4.16
C ALA A 193 10.48 11.39 -4.41
N LEU A 194 11.53 11.98 -4.98
CA LEU A 194 11.55 13.38 -5.45
C LEU A 194 12.03 13.44 -6.91
N SER A 195 11.73 14.55 -7.58
CA SER A 195 12.44 14.85 -8.82
C SER A 195 13.92 15.18 -8.53
N LYS A 196 14.82 14.76 -9.41
CA LYS A 196 16.26 15.05 -9.28
C LYS A 196 16.53 16.55 -9.19
N LYS A 197 15.80 17.35 -9.98
CA LYS A 197 15.87 18.83 -9.96
C LYS A 197 15.53 19.39 -8.58
N LEU A 198 14.46 18.90 -7.94
CA LEU A 198 14.08 19.35 -6.61
C LEU A 198 15.12 18.90 -5.57
N ALA A 199 15.55 17.65 -5.62
CA ALA A 199 16.58 17.11 -4.74
C ALA A 199 17.87 17.93 -4.78
N ASP A 200 18.32 18.31 -5.98
CA ASP A 200 19.50 19.16 -6.18
C ASP A 200 19.30 20.56 -5.58
N SER A 201 18.11 21.16 -5.76
CA SER A 201 17.79 22.47 -5.16
C SER A 201 17.74 22.45 -3.63
N LEU A 202 17.52 21.27 -3.04
CA LEU A 202 17.53 21.04 -1.59
C LEU A 202 18.92 20.61 -1.07
N GLY A 203 19.90 20.43 -1.97
CA GLY A 203 21.25 19.98 -1.62
C GLY A 203 21.35 18.51 -1.21
N LEU A 204 20.36 17.68 -1.57
CA LEU A 204 20.39 16.25 -1.26
C LEU A 204 21.44 15.54 -2.12
N LYS A 205 22.23 14.65 -1.50
CA LYS A 205 23.32 13.95 -2.19
C LYS A 205 22.96 12.48 -2.37
N ALA A 206 22.95 12.03 -3.62
CA ALA A 206 22.83 10.61 -3.94
C ALA A 206 24.14 9.89 -3.60
N ASP A 207 24.03 8.74 -2.95
CA ASP A 207 25.16 7.89 -2.56
C ASP A 207 24.99 6.42 -3.00
N LEU A 208 23.89 6.12 -3.69
CA LEU A 208 23.58 4.81 -4.24
C LEU A 208 22.90 4.94 -5.61
N LYS A 209 23.18 3.99 -6.51
CA LYS A 209 22.43 3.77 -7.75
C LYS A 209 21.76 2.40 -7.69
N GLN A 210 20.49 2.36 -8.01
CA GLN A 210 19.69 1.14 -7.94
C GLN A 210 18.68 1.13 -9.08
N SER A 211 18.34 -0.05 -9.57
CA SER A 211 17.25 -0.18 -10.52
C SER A 211 15.98 -0.65 -9.81
N THR A 212 14.89 0.07 -10.04
CA THR A 212 13.61 -0.14 -9.39
C THR A 212 12.50 -0.55 -10.37
N SER A 213 11.43 -1.15 -9.84
CA SER A 213 10.21 -1.44 -10.59
C SER A 213 9.26 -0.25 -10.49
N VAL A 214 8.68 0.16 -11.61
CA VAL A 214 7.63 1.19 -11.69
C VAL A 214 6.44 0.62 -12.45
N VAL A 215 5.26 1.24 -12.34
CA VAL A 215 4.10 0.76 -13.10
C VAL A 215 4.44 0.81 -14.60
N GLY A 216 4.31 -0.34 -15.25
CA GLY A 216 4.62 -0.53 -16.66
C GLY A 216 6.10 -0.80 -17.01
N GLY A 217 7.05 -0.87 -16.06
CA GLY A 217 8.45 -1.20 -16.38
C GLY A 217 9.47 -1.20 -15.25
N LYS A 218 10.75 -1.03 -15.60
CA LYS A 218 11.90 -0.90 -14.67
C LYS A 218 12.75 0.30 -15.04
N MET A 219 13.39 0.94 -14.06
CA MET A 219 14.26 2.10 -14.31
C MET A 219 15.44 2.27 -13.34
N ASP A 220 16.52 2.81 -13.91
CA ASP A 220 17.67 3.47 -13.28
C ASP A 220 17.31 4.58 -12.30
N ILE A 221 17.54 4.46 -10.99
CA ILE A 221 17.38 5.57 -10.03
C ILE A 221 18.63 5.82 -9.17
N GLU A 222 18.77 7.06 -8.75
CA GLU A 222 19.72 7.49 -7.71
C GLU A 222 18.99 7.56 -6.37
N ILE A 223 19.69 7.24 -5.27
CA ILE A 223 19.12 7.25 -3.92
C ILE A 223 20.03 8.07 -3.02
N SER A 224 19.44 8.99 -2.26
CA SER A 224 20.07 9.65 -1.13
C SER A 224 19.63 8.96 0.16
N ARG A 225 20.59 8.45 0.92
CA ARG A 225 20.34 7.83 2.23
C ARG A 225 20.64 8.80 3.36
N ASP A 226 20.23 8.39 4.56
CA ASP A 226 20.49 9.11 5.81
C ASP A 226 19.87 10.52 5.90
N ASN A 227 18.69 10.69 5.31
CA ASN A 227 17.93 11.92 5.40
C ASN A 227 17.06 11.94 6.66
N THR A 228 16.76 13.14 7.16
CA THR A 228 15.74 13.37 8.18
C THR A 228 14.51 13.98 7.54
N VAL A 229 13.34 13.40 7.83
CA VAL A 229 12.04 13.84 7.31
C VAL A 229 11.25 14.39 8.47
N HIS A 230 10.90 15.66 8.40
CA HIS A 230 10.08 16.34 9.41
C HIS A 230 8.64 16.42 8.91
N LEU A 231 7.71 15.82 9.68
CA LEU A 231 6.29 15.76 9.37
C LEU A 231 5.50 16.18 10.60
N GLY A 232 4.95 17.40 10.59
CA GLY A 232 4.35 18.00 11.78
C GLY A 232 5.35 18.05 12.95
N GLY A 233 5.00 17.41 14.08
CA GLY A 233 5.88 17.27 15.24
C GLY A 233 6.87 16.09 15.19
N LEU A 234 6.79 15.24 14.16
CA LEU A 234 7.66 14.07 14.03
C LEU A 234 8.94 14.37 13.25
N SER A 235 10.02 13.68 13.62
CA SER A 235 11.28 13.65 12.88
C SER A 235 11.69 12.20 12.64
N LEU A 236 11.65 11.77 11.38
CA LEU A 236 12.02 10.43 10.95
C LEU A 236 13.45 10.49 10.41
N ALA A 237 14.41 10.02 11.19
CA ALA A 237 15.80 9.92 10.78
C ALA A 237 16.05 8.71 9.88
N HIS A 238 17.21 8.69 9.22
CA HIS A 238 17.72 7.58 8.41
C HIS A 238 16.84 7.19 7.21
N GLN A 239 16.21 8.17 6.58
CA GLN A 239 15.31 7.94 5.45
C GLN A 239 16.06 7.93 4.12
N SER A 240 15.64 7.00 3.26
CA SER A 240 16.11 6.92 1.87
C SER A 240 15.13 7.63 0.95
N ILE A 241 15.66 8.46 0.05
CA ILE A 241 14.88 9.24 -0.91
C ILE A 241 15.40 8.89 -2.31
N ALA A 242 14.53 8.31 -3.14
CA ALA A 242 14.82 8.01 -4.53
C ALA A 242 14.64 9.25 -5.42
N PHE A 243 15.52 9.42 -6.39
CA PHE A 243 15.49 10.52 -7.35
C PHE A 243 15.06 10.00 -8.72
N PHE A 244 14.02 10.63 -9.24
CA PHE A 244 13.48 10.36 -10.57
C PHE A 244 13.68 11.58 -11.47
N ASN A 245 13.78 11.37 -12.78
CA ASN A 245 13.85 12.49 -13.73
C ASN A 245 12.63 13.41 -13.64
N LYS A 246 11.46 12.80 -13.45
CA LYS A 246 10.19 13.49 -13.27
C LYS A 246 9.37 12.76 -12.22
N VAL A 247 8.72 13.53 -11.36
CA VAL A 247 7.65 13.07 -10.47
C VAL A 247 6.46 13.97 -10.75
N ASP A 248 5.35 13.38 -11.18
CA ASP A 248 4.16 14.12 -11.61
C ASP A 248 3.25 14.55 -10.44
N SER A 249 3.65 14.17 -9.21
CA SER A 249 2.88 14.31 -7.98
C SER A 249 3.48 15.40 -7.08
N TYR A 250 2.86 16.59 -7.04
CA TYR A 250 3.26 17.70 -6.17
C TYR A 250 4.78 18.00 -6.20
N ASP A 251 5.42 18.14 -5.04
CA ASP A 251 6.88 18.18 -4.92
C ASP A 251 7.49 16.78 -4.86
N GLY A 252 6.70 15.75 -4.55
CA GLY A 252 7.14 14.36 -4.54
C GLY A 252 6.17 13.41 -3.84
N ILE A 253 6.70 12.26 -3.44
CA ILE A 253 5.96 11.15 -2.84
C ILE A 253 6.58 10.77 -1.50
N ILE A 254 5.73 10.49 -0.51
CA ILE A 254 6.08 9.80 0.71
C ILE A 254 5.37 8.44 0.74
N GLY A 255 6.14 7.37 0.59
CA GLY A 255 5.59 6.01 0.49
C GLY A 255 5.26 5.36 1.83
N ASN A 256 5.37 4.03 1.88
CA ASN A 256 5.09 3.23 3.07
C ASN A 256 6.07 3.44 4.25
N THR A 257 7.07 4.31 4.13
CA THR A 257 7.96 4.71 5.23
C THR A 257 7.22 5.00 6.54
N ILE A 258 6.08 5.69 6.47
CA ILE A 258 5.25 6.04 7.64
C ILE A 258 4.60 4.78 8.22
N ALA A 259 3.88 4.01 7.39
CA ALA A 259 3.17 2.80 7.81
C ALA A 259 4.11 1.70 8.34
N ARG A 260 5.38 1.69 7.90
CA ARG A 260 6.42 0.80 8.44
C ARG A 260 6.96 1.22 9.80
N ALA A 261 6.79 2.49 10.18
CA ALA A 261 7.30 3.03 11.44
C ALA A 261 6.21 3.18 12.52
N PHE A 262 4.95 3.30 12.12
CA PHE A 262 3.83 3.56 13.02
C PHE A 262 2.57 2.80 12.61
N ILE A 263 1.74 2.50 13.60
CA ILE A 263 0.31 2.27 13.36
C ILE A 263 -0.27 3.61 12.90
N THR A 264 -0.87 3.62 11.72
CA THR A 264 -1.23 4.86 11.01
C THR A 264 -2.73 4.95 10.80
N GLU A 265 -3.39 5.86 11.51
CA GLU A 265 -4.83 6.13 11.39
C GLU A 265 -5.05 7.37 10.51
N VAL A 266 -5.79 7.22 9.41
CA VAL A 266 -6.16 8.30 8.49
C VAL A 266 -7.65 8.60 8.65
N ASN A 267 -7.95 9.84 9.02
CA ASN A 267 -9.31 10.33 9.20
C ASN A 267 -9.64 11.42 8.17
N TYR A 268 -10.39 11.07 7.13
CA TYR A 268 -10.83 12.01 6.10
C TYR A 268 -11.85 13.02 6.60
N ASP A 269 -12.71 12.64 7.55
CA ASP A 269 -13.73 13.56 8.11
C ASP A 269 -13.11 14.70 8.91
N LYS A 270 -11.96 14.45 9.54
CA LYS A 270 -11.18 15.43 10.31
C LYS A 270 -9.98 16.00 9.53
N GLN A 271 -9.62 15.40 8.40
CA GLN A 271 -8.40 15.67 7.64
C GLN A 271 -7.12 15.58 8.51
N THR A 272 -7.04 14.54 9.35
CA THR A 272 -5.87 14.26 10.20
C THR A 272 -5.35 12.83 10.04
N ILE A 273 -4.03 12.68 10.20
CA ILE A 273 -3.39 11.38 10.37
C ILE A 273 -2.82 11.29 11.79
N SER A 274 -3.17 10.23 12.49
CA SER A 274 -2.66 9.92 13.82
C SER A 274 -1.66 8.77 13.76
N PHE A 275 -0.49 8.98 14.36
CA PHE A 275 0.60 8.02 14.40
C PHE A 275 0.75 7.46 15.81
N TYR A 276 0.70 6.14 15.93
CA TYR A 276 0.93 5.44 17.19
C TYR A 276 2.17 4.57 17.08
N ASN A 277 2.95 4.46 18.14
CA ASN A 277 4.06 3.50 18.16
C ASN A 277 3.51 2.06 18.11
N PHE A 278 4.29 1.14 17.56
CA PHE A 278 4.00 -0.28 17.67
C PHE A 278 3.96 -0.73 19.14
N GLY A 279 3.15 -1.74 19.42
CA GLY A 279 2.87 -2.23 20.76
C GLY A 279 1.47 -2.83 20.90
N ASP A 280 1.05 -3.05 22.14
CA ASP A 280 -0.32 -3.39 22.51
C ASP A 280 -1.24 -2.20 22.19
N TYR A 281 -1.82 -2.25 21.00
CA TYR A 281 -2.76 -1.26 20.49
C TYR A 281 -4.15 -1.67 20.89
N ALA A 282 -4.64 -1.09 21.99
CA ALA A 282 -6.03 -1.23 22.36
C ALA A 282 -6.89 -0.54 21.28
N GLU A 283 -7.53 -1.34 20.44
CA GLU A 283 -8.46 -0.93 19.37
C GLU A 283 -9.68 -0.12 19.87
N LYS A 284 -9.72 0.21 21.17
CA LYS A 284 -10.77 0.98 21.84
C LYS A 284 -10.81 2.46 21.46
N ASN A 285 -9.88 2.96 20.65
CA ASN A 285 -9.99 4.30 20.07
C ASN A 285 -11.00 4.27 18.90
N ASN A 286 -12.29 4.21 19.25
CA ASN A 286 -13.55 4.49 18.51
C ASN A 286 -13.77 4.01 17.05
N SER A 287 -12.78 3.99 16.18
CA SER A 287 -12.92 3.65 14.76
C SER A 287 -12.93 2.13 14.53
N ALA A 288 -12.14 1.37 15.30
CA ALA A 288 -11.96 -0.06 15.06
C ALA A 288 -13.08 -0.96 15.64
N ALA A 289 -13.76 -0.53 16.71
CA ALA A 289 -14.86 -1.29 17.30
C ALA A 289 -16.08 -1.46 16.38
N THR A 290 -16.18 -0.63 15.33
CA THR A 290 -17.25 -0.67 14.31
C THR A 290 -16.71 -0.84 12.88
N GLY A 291 -15.39 -0.98 12.72
CA GLY A 291 -14.73 -1.06 11.43
C GLY A 291 -14.62 -2.50 10.90
N HIS A 292 -14.47 -2.64 9.60
CA HIS A 292 -14.18 -3.91 8.95
C HIS A 292 -12.68 -4.17 8.96
N VAL A 293 -12.27 -5.29 9.55
CA VAL A 293 -10.87 -5.72 9.60
C VAL A 293 -10.50 -6.49 8.35
N VAL A 294 -9.54 -5.99 7.59
CA VAL A 294 -9.02 -6.62 6.38
C VAL A 294 -7.58 -7.06 6.61
N ASP A 295 -7.31 -8.36 6.44
CA ASP A 295 -5.95 -8.88 6.51
C ASP A 295 -5.12 -8.42 5.32
N VAL A 296 -3.86 -8.06 5.57
CA VAL A 296 -2.92 -7.55 4.57
C VAL A 296 -1.54 -8.19 4.69
N THR A 297 -0.79 -8.15 3.60
CA THR A 297 0.63 -8.52 3.60
C THR A 297 1.49 -7.40 3.02
N MET A 298 2.80 -7.43 3.28
CA MET A 298 3.75 -6.49 2.69
C MET A 298 4.95 -7.24 2.06
N PRO A 299 4.72 -7.97 0.96
CA PRO A 299 5.69 -8.88 0.33
C PRO A 299 6.81 -8.16 -0.43
N SER A 300 6.62 -6.90 -0.82
CA SER A 300 7.57 -6.13 -1.64
C SER A 300 7.57 -4.62 -1.34
N GLY A 301 7.43 -4.24 -0.07
CA GLY A 301 7.43 -2.82 0.35
C GLY A 301 6.10 -2.08 0.14
N VAL A 302 5.12 -2.71 -0.51
CA VAL A 302 3.75 -2.18 -0.69
C VAL A 302 2.74 -3.08 0.00
N ILE A 303 1.62 -2.49 0.42
CA ILE A 303 0.56 -3.18 1.16
C ILE A 303 -0.37 -3.89 0.17
N ILE A 304 -0.56 -5.18 0.36
CA ILE A 304 -1.33 -6.06 -0.51
C ILE A 304 -2.58 -6.57 0.21
N ILE A 305 -3.71 -6.47 -0.47
CA ILE A 305 -5.04 -6.89 -0.01
C ILE A 305 -5.60 -7.91 -1.00
N PRO A 306 -6.10 -9.07 -0.53
CA PRO A 306 -6.80 -10.02 -1.39
C PRO A 306 -8.17 -9.46 -1.82
N GLY A 307 -8.54 -9.71 -3.07
CA GLY A 307 -9.82 -9.28 -3.63
C GLY A 307 -10.42 -10.24 -4.63
N GLN A 308 -11.68 -9.98 -4.97
CA GLN A 308 -12.50 -10.75 -5.91
C GLN A 308 -13.17 -9.79 -6.87
N LEU A 309 -12.93 -9.98 -8.17
CA LEU A 309 -13.49 -9.15 -9.23
C LEU A 309 -14.41 -9.98 -10.13
N SER A 310 -15.56 -9.41 -10.44
CA SER A 310 -16.47 -9.84 -11.50
C SER A 310 -16.66 -8.68 -12.47
N VAL A 311 -16.15 -8.83 -13.69
CA VAL A 311 -16.38 -7.83 -14.77
C VAL A 311 -17.66 -8.10 -15.53
N THR A 312 -18.14 -9.35 -15.51
CA THR A 312 -19.42 -9.78 -16.08
C THR A 312 -20.13 -10.74 -15.12
N LYS A 313 -21.44 -10.89 -15.29
CA LYS A 313 -22.26 -11.78 -14.46
C LYS A 313 -21.79 -13.23 -14.55
N GLY A 314 -21.72 -13.91 -13.39
CA GLY A 314 -21.45 -15.34 -13.30
C GLY A 314 -19.96 -15.74 -13.38
N LYS A 315 -19.03 -14.78 -13.41
CA LYS A 315 -17.57 -15.05 -13.38
C LYS A 315 -16.91 -14.22 -12.29
N THR A 316 -16.13 -14.86 -11.44
CA THR A 316 -15.41 -14.21 -10.34
C THR A 316 -13.96 -14.63 -10.34
N TYR A 317 -13.05 -13.66 -10.26
CA TYR A 317 -11.61 -13.83 -10.33
C TYR A 317 -10.99 -13.34 -9.04
N LYS A 318 -10.25 -14.21 -8.34
CA LYS A 318 -9.47 -13.83 -7.16
C LYS A 318 -8.17 -13.19 -7.61
N GLY A 319 -7.74 -12.15 -6.91
CA GLY A 319 -6.44 -11.52 -7.14
C GLY A 319 -5.94 -10.74 -5.94
N ASP A 320 -4.68 -10.33 -6.00
CA ASP A 320 -4.00 -9.54 -4.99
C ASP A 320 -3.83 -8.09 -5.46
N PHE A 321 -4.30 -7.14 -4.66
CA PHE A 321 -4.37 -5.72 -5.03
C PHE A 321 -3.55 -4.85 -4.09
N VAL A 322 -2.80 -3.90 -4.65
CA VAL A 322 -2.10 -2.89 -3.87
C VAL A 322 -3.12 -1.94 -3.24
N PHE A 323 -2.97 -1.63 -1.95
CA PHE A 323 -3.71 -0.53 -1.31
C PHE A 323 -2.95 0.77 -1.59
N ASP A 324 -3.48 1.62 -2.48
CA ASP A 324 -2.71 2.66 -3.17
C ASP A 324 -3.34 4.04 -3.00
N LEU A 325 -2.85 4.78 -2.02
CA LEU A 325 -3.24 6.18 -1.79
C LEU A 325 -2.65 7.16 -2.81
N GLY A 326 -1.74 6.73 -3.69
CA GLY A 326 -1.16 7.56 -4.74
C GLY A 326 -1.94 7.53 -6.06
N ALA A 327 -2.92 6.64 -6.17
CA ALA A 327 -3.66 6.41 -7.41
C ALA A 327 -5.03 7.11 -7.44
N GLY A 328 -5.26 7.98 -8.44
CA GLY A 328 -6.50 8.75 -8.62
C GLY A 328 -7.71 7.99 -9.22
N TYR A 329 -7.71 6.65 -9.21
CA TYR A 329 -8.77 5.78 -9.73
C TYR A 329 -9.43 4.95 -8.62
N GLY A 330 -10.49 4.20 -8.95
CA GLY A 330 -11.14 3.27 -8.00
C GLY A 330 -10.43 1.93 -7.95
N LEU A 331 -10.36 1.24 -9.08
CA LEU A 331 -9.70 -0.04 -9.25
C LEU A 331 -8.99 -0.09 -10.61
N ILE A 332 -7.75 -0.54 -10.64
CA ILE A 332 -7.05 -0.93 -11.87
C ILE A 332 -6.60 -2.38 -11.80
N CYS A 333 -6.79 -3.13 -12.88
CA CYS A 333 -6.24 -4.47 -13.05
C CYS A 333 -5.00 -4.43 -13.93
N PHE A 334 -3.92 -5.02 -13.45
CA PHE A 334 -2.66 -5.08 -14.17
C PHE A 334 -2.72 -6.11 -15.30
N ARG A 335 -1.87 -5.87 -16.30
CA ARG A 335 -1.87 -6.64 -17.55
C ARG A 335 -1.77 -8.16 -17.35
N PRO A 336 -0.89 -8.71 -16.48
CA PRO A 336 -0.82 -10.16 -16.29
C PRO A 336 -2.17 -10.77 -15.88
N PHE A 337 -2.87 -10.14 -14.93
CA PHE A 337 -4.20 -10.55 -14.46
C PHE A 337 -5.26 -10.42 -15.55
N VAL A 338 -5.28 -9.27 -16.24
CA VAL A 338 -6.21 -9.00 -17.36
C VAL A 338 -6.06 -10.05 -18.47
N ARG A 339 -4.82 -10.37 -18.84
CA ARG A 339 -4.51 -11.34 -19.90
C ARG A 339 -4.82 -12.77 -19.47
N HIS A 340 -4.40 -13.18 -18.27
CA HIS A 340 -4.62 -14.53 -17.74
C HIS A 340 -6.11 -14.87 -17.69
N ASN A 341 -6.92 -13.93 -17.20
CA ASN A 341 -8.36 -14.10 -17.03
C ASN A 341 -9.19 -13.64 -18.24
N ARG A 342 -8.54 -13.16 -19.31
CA ARG A 342 -9.18 -12.73 -20.57
C ARG A 342 -10.21 -11.62 -20.38
N LEU A 343 -10.00 -10.73 -19.39
CA LEU A 343 -11.02 -9.78 -18.93
C LEU A 343 -11.50 -8.80 -20.02
N LEU A 344 -10.63 -8.43 -20.96
CA LEU A 344 -10.95 -7.51 -22.06
C LEU A 344 -11.77 -8.15 -23.20
N VAL A 345 -11.81 -9.48 -23.30
CA VAL A 345 -12.44 -10.20 -24.42
C VAL A 345 -13.62 -11.06 -24.00
N ASP A 346 -13.97 -11.04 -22.72
CA ASP A 346 -14.99 -11.91 -22.12
C ASP A 346 -16.21 -11.11 -21.65
N GLY A 347 -16.73 -10.28 -22.55
CA GLY A 347 -17.98 -9.52 -22.37
C GLY A 347 -17.85 -8.18 -21.65
N PHE A 348 -16.65 -7.77 -21.24
CA PHE A 348 -16.41 -6.42 -20.73
C PHE A 348 -16.68 -5.37 -21.83
N LYS A 349 -17.44 -4.34 -21.48
CA LYS A 349 -17.77 -3.22 -22.37
C LYS A 349 -17.18 -1.94 -21.75
N PRO A 350 -16.08 -1.40 -22.30
CA PRO A 350 -15.51 -0.18 -21.78
C PRO A 350 -16.42 1.02 -22.12
N ASP A 351 -16.55 1.92 -21.16
CA ASP A 351 -17.15 3.24 -21.36
C ASP A 351 -16.22 4.14 -22.18
N TYR A 352 -14.91 3.99 -21.99
CA TYR A 352 -13.88 4.70 -22.75
C TYR A 352 -12.51 3.99 -22.71
N SER A 353 -11.62 4.40 -23.61
CA SER A 353 -10.20 4.03 -23.59
C SER A 353 -9.34 5.23 -23.19
N GLY A 354 -8.15 4.93 -22.69
CA GLY A 354 -7.18 5.94 -22.27
C GLY A 354 -5.79 5.35 -22.08
N THR A 355 -5.00 6.03 -21.27
CA THR A 355 -3.66 5.58 -20.88
C THR A 355 -3.43 5.88 -19.40
N THR A 356 -2.73 4.99 -18.70
CA THR A 356 -2.13 5.31 -17.41
C THR A 356 -0.66 5.68 -17.61
N THR A 357 -0.20 6.73 -16.93
CA THR A 357 1.20 7.14 -16.92
C THR A 357 1.73 7.15 -15.50
N SER A 358 2.87 6.51 -15.27
CA SER A 358 3.53 6.46 -13.97
C SER A 358 5.03 6.59 -14.14
N LEU A 359 5.64 7.59 -13.49
CA LEU A 359 7.09 7.82 -13.47
C LEU A 359 7.71 7.78 -14.88
N GLY A 360 7.01 8.32 -15.88
CA GLY A 360 7.42 8.38 -17.28
C GLY A 360 7.02 7.17 -18.15
N MET A 361 6.46 6.11 -17.58
CA MET A 361 5.98 4.94 -18.32
C MET A 361 4.50 5.07 -18.65
N THR A 362 4.10 4.82 -19.90
CA THR A 362 2.70 4.94 -20.34
C THR A 362 2.18 3.62 -20.88
N THR A 363 0.99 3.20 -20.42
CA THR A 363 0.32 1.95 -20.84
C THR A 363 -1.13 2.21 -21.23
N PRO A 364 -1.64 1.65 -22.34
CA PRO A 364 -3.05 1.76 -22.72
C PRO A 364 -3.99 1.07 -21.73
N THR A 365 -5.16 1.67 -21.52
CA THR A 365 -6.16 1.21 -20.57
C THR A 365 -7.58 1.30 -21.13
N PHE A 366 -8.46 0.43 -20.65
CA PHE A 366 -9.89 0.45 -20.94
C PHE A 366 -10.67 0.53 -19.64
N THR A 367 -11.52 1.54 -19.48
CA THR A 367 -12.29 1.76 -18.25
C THR A 367 -13.77 1.52 -18.51
N GLY A 368 -14.44 0.89 -17.56
CA GLY A 368 -15.87 0.63 -17.57
C GLY A 368 -16.33 0.23 -16.17
N GLN A 369 -17.53 -0.34 -16.06
CA GLN A 369 -18.08 -0.76 -14.77
C GLN A 369 -17.81 -2.25 -14.52
N ALA A 370 -17.38 -2.57 -13.30
CA ALA A 370 -17.38 -3.94 -12.80
C ALA A 370 -18.81 -4.33 -12.40
N GLU A 371 -19.18 -5.59 -12.63
CA GLU A 371 -20.40 -6.16 -12.06
C GLU A 371 -20.30 -6.13 -10.53
N GLN A 372 -19.16 -6.62 -10.01
CA GLN A 372 -18.92 -6.70 -8.58
C GLN A 372 -17.42 -6.66 -8.26
N PHE A 373 -17.05 -5.98 -7.17
CA PHE A 373 -15.72 -6.05 -6.57
C PHE A 373 -15.82 -6.19 -5.06
N GLN A 374 -15.02 -7.07 -4.49
CA GLN A 374 -14.90 -7.28 -3.05
C GLN A 374 -13.43 -7.32 -2.68
N PHE A 375 -13.02 -6.70 -1.57
CA PHE A 375 -11.66 -6.78 -1.05
C PHE A 375 -11.69 -7.06 0.45
N GLY A 376 -10.80 -7.93 0.91
CA GLY A 376 -10.85 -8.49 2.25
C GLY A 376 -12.19 -9.18 2.54
N ASN A 377 -12.75 -8.90 3.71
CA ASN A 377 -14.06 -9.40 4.17
C ASN A 377 -15.19 -8.35 4.05
N LEU A 378 -14.96 -7.27 3.31
CA LEU A 378 -15.96 -6.22 3.13
C LEU A 378 -17.18 -6.72 2.34
N PRO A 379 -18.34 -6.05 2.48
CA PRO A 379 -19.46 -6.24 1.56
C PRO A 379 -19.02 -5.97 0.12
N ALA A 380 -19.53 -6.77 -0.81
CA ALA A 380 -19.21 -6.61 -2.21
C ALA A 380 -19.86 -5.33 -2.79
N LEU A 381 -19.07 -4.58 -3.55
CA LEU A 381 -19.45 -3.34 -4.21
C LEU A 381 -19.90 -3.64 -5.64
N ASN A 382 -21.05 -3.11 -6.05
CA ASN A 382 -21.57 -3.30 -7.40
C ASN A 382 -21.39 -2.01 -8.22
N GLY A 383 -21.12 -2.13 -9.52
CA GLY A 383 -21.01 -0.96 -10.41
C GLY A 383 -19.84 -0.04 -10.03
N LEU A 384 -18.72 -0.63 -9.61
CA LEU A 384 -17.48 0.11 -9.36
C LEU A 384 -16.77 0.37 -10.69
N SER A 385 -16.29 1.60 -10.92
CA SER A 385 -15.40 1.89 -12.05
C SER A 385 -14.12 1.08 -11.96
N VAL A 386 -13.86 0.25 -12.98
CA VAL A 386 -12.67 -0.59 -13.12
C VAL A 386 -11.92 -0.26 -14.40
N THR A 387 -10.62 -0.10 -14.27
CA THR A 387 -9.69 0.12 -15.39
C THR A 387 -8.90 -1.15 -15.66
N LEU A 388 -8.89 -1.63 -16.89
CA LEU A 388 -8.14 -2.81 -17.31
C LEU A 388 -6.94 -2.37 -18.16
N MET A 389 -5.74 -2.70 -17.71
CA MET A 389 -4.53 -2.46 -18.50
C MET A 389 -4.46 -3.41 -19.71
N SER A 390 -4.24 -2.85 -20.89
CA SER A 390 -4.02 -3.61 -22.11
C SER A 390 -2.54 -3.98 -22.30
N GLY A 391 -2.29 -4.96 -23.17
CA GLY A 391 -0.98 -5.18 -23.76
C GLY A 391 -0.60 -4.11 -24.80
N GLY A 392 0.70 -4.00 -25.06
CA GLY A 392 1.31 -3.03 -25.97
C GLY A 392 2.41 -2.18 -25.31
N GLY A 393 3.38 -1.75 -26.11
CA GLY A 393 4.41 -0.79 -25.70
C GLY A 393 5.46 -1.33 -24.72
N GLN A 394 5.91 -0.47 -23.80
CA GLN A 394 7.02 -0.74 -22.88
C GLN A 394 6.68 -1.72 -21.73
N SER A 395 5.40 -2.06 -21.55
CA SER A 395 4.90 -2.85 -20.43
C SER A 395 4.71 -4.35 -20.71
N GLU A 396 5.14 -4.84 -21.88
CA GLU A 396 4.89 -6.23 -22.31
C GLU A 396 5.50 -7.29 -21.39
N SER A 397 6.67 -7.02 -20.82
CA SER A 397 7.39 -7.90 -19.88
C SER A 397 7.18 -7.54 -18.41
N TRP A 398 6.36 -6.52 -18.12
CA TRP A 398 6.13 -6.05 -16.76
C TRP A 398 5.22 -7.02 -16.00
N ASN A 399 5.71 -7.51 -14.87
CA ASN A 399 4.98 -8.34 -13.92
C ASN A 399 5.43 -7.96 -12.50
N PRO A 400 4.63 -7.18 -11.76
CA PRO A 400 4.99 -6.72 -10.42
C PRO A 400 4.80 -7.80 -9.34
N GLY A 401 4.15 -8.93 -9.67
CA GLY A 401 3.80 -9.97 -8.69
C GLY A 401 2.44 -9.77 -7.99
N PHE A 402 1.66 -8.78 -8.42
CA PHE A 402 0.30 -8.49 -7.95
C PHE A 402 -0.63 -8.28 -9.16
N ASP A 403 -1.93 -8.36 -8.93
CA ASP A 403 -2.96 -8.41 -9.97
C ASP A 403 -3.59 -7.05 -10.29
N GLY A 404 -3.44 -6.07 -9.41
CA GLY A 404 -3.97 -4.74 -9.59
C GLY A 404 -3.67 -3.78 -8.44
N SER A 405 -4.36 -2.65 -8.44
CA SER A 405 -4.28 -1.64 -7.40
C SER A 405 -5.67 -1.04 -7.13
N ILE A 406 -5.98 -0.82 -5.85
CA ILE A 406 -7.17 -0.12 -5.37
C ILE A 406 -6.74 1.31 -5.05
N GLY A 407 -7.35 2.29 -5.71
CA GLY A 407 -6.96 3.69 -5.60
C GLY A 407 -7.84 4.53 -4.68
N THR A 408 -7.47 5.80 -4.57
CA THR A 408 -8.08 6.83 -3.70
C THR A 408 -9.57 7.06 -3.95
N ARG A 409 -10.08 6.87 -5.18
CA ARG A 409 -11.54 7.03 -5.45
C ARG A 409 -12.39 5.98 -4.74
N LEU A 410 -11.78 4.85 -4.35
CA LEU A 410 -12.40 3.85 -3.48
C LEU A 410 -11.92 4.02 -2.03
N ILE A 411 -10.63 4.18 -1.79
CA ILE A 411 -10.08 4.22 -0.41
C ILE A 411 -10.58 5.43 0.38
N SER A 412 -10.67 6.61 -0.23
CA SER A 412 -11.06 7.85 0.45
C SER A 412 -12.49 7.89 0.97
N ARG A 413 -13.29 6.85 0.63
CA ARG A 413 -14.64 6.60 1.16
C ARG A 413 -14.65 6.02 2.57
N TYR A 414 -13.48 5.69 3.10
CA TYR A 414 -13.29 5.13 4.42
C TYR A 414 -12.31 5.98 5.24
N ASN A 415 -12.58 6.14 6.53
CA ASN A 415 -11.50 6.35 7.49
C ASN A 415 -10.83 5.00 7.75
N PHE A 416 -9.52 4.97 7.95
CA PHE A 416 -8.82 3.69 8.08
C PHE A 416 -7.63 3.72 9.02
N THR A 417 -7.27 2.56 9.56
CA THR A 417 -6.05 2.36 10.34
C THR A 417 -5.21 1.26 9.72
N ILE A 418 -3.98 1.57 9.32
CA ILE A 418 -2.98 0.60 8.87
C ILE A 418 -2.19 0.13 10.09
N ASN A 419 -2.29 -1.16 10.42
CA ASN A 419 -1.55 -1.81 11.49
C ASN A 419 -0.76 -3.01 10.93
N LEU A 420 0.44 -2.76 10.41
CA LEU A 420 1.30 -3.81 9.85
C LEU A 420 1.83 -4.79 10.91
N GLN A 421 1.83 -4.42 12.20
CA GLN A 421 2.15 -5.35 13.28
C GLN A 421 1.07 -6.43 13.37
N ALA A 422 -0.21 -6.04 13.35
CA ALA A 422 -1.36 -6.95 13.31
C ALA A 422 -1.62 -7.54 11.92
N LYS A 423 -0.90 -7.07 10.88
CA LYS A 423 -1.10 -7.44 9.47
C LYS A 423 -2.53 -7.12 9.01
N GLN A 424 -3.06 -5.98 9.43
CA GLN A 424 -4.45 -5.61 9.18
C GLN A 424 -4.60 -4.14 8.80
N ILE A 425 -5.64 -3.87 8.02
CA ILE A 425 -6.22 -2.54 7.87
C ILE A 425 -7.63 -2.59 8.42
N VAL A 426 -7.99 -1.63 9.27
CA VAL A 426 -9.37 -1.47 9.76
C VAL A 426 -10.02 -0.32 8.98
N LEU A 427 -11.15 -0.58 8.33
CA LEU A 427 -11.86 0.34 7.44
C LEU A 427 -13.23 0.69 8.02
N THR A 428 -13.52 1.98 8.14
CA THR A 428 -14.83 2.49 8.59
C THR A 428 -15.39 3.45 7.55
N PRO A 429 -16.60 3.22 7.00
CA PRO A 429 -17.25 4.17 6.11
C PRO A 429 -17.24 5.60 6.67
N ASN A 430 -16.81 6.58 5.87
CA ASN A 430 -16.83 7.99 6.26
C ASN A 430 -18.00 8.74 5.59
N LYS A 431 -18.09 10.06 5.74
CA LYS A 431 -19.19 10.86 5.18
C LYS A 431 -19.34 10.75 3.66
N SER A 432 -18.26 10.46 2.94
CA SER A 432 -18.25 10.35 1.47
C SER A 432 -18.61 8.96 0.95
N PHE A 433 -18.76 7.97 1.84
CA PHE A 433 -19.00 6.57 1.46
C PHE A 433 -20.17 6.39 0.48
N HIS A 434 -21.26 7.11 0.73
CA HIS A 434 -22.50 7.01 -0.05
C HIS A 434 -22.54 7.91 -1.30
N TYR A 435 -21.51 8.73 -1.55
CA TYR A 435 -21.52 9.58 -2.74
C TYR A 435 -21.54 8.74 -4.01
N PRO A 436 -22.14 9.23 -5.11
CA PRO A 436 -22.16 8.47 -6.36
C PRO A 436 -20.74 8.09 -6.85
N PRO A 437 -20.60 6.98 -7.59
CA PRO A 437 -19.34 6.65 -8.25
C PRO A 437 -19.03 7.66 -9.36
N ASP A 438 -17.77 7.68 -9.78
CA ASP A 438 -17.35 8.44 -10.96
C ASP A 438 -18.14 7.98 -12.20
N PHE A 439 -18.49 8.92 -13.06
CA PHE A 439 -19.26 8.64 -14.27
C PHE A 439 -18.72 9.43 -15.46
N ALA A 440 -18.72 8.77 -16.62
CA ALA A 440 -18.38 9.40 -17.88
C ALA A 440 -19.65 9.72 -18.67
N ARG A 441 -19.68 10.88 -19.30
CA ARG A 441 -20.69 11.23 -20.30
C ARG A 441 -20.04 12.05 -21.40
N SER A 442 -20.21 11.62 -22.65
CA SER A 442 -19.78 12.38 -23.84
C SER A 442 -18.30 12.78 -23.77
N ASN A 443 -17.45 11.80 -23.45
CA ASN A 443 -16.01 11.99 -23.33
C ASN A 443 -15.58 12.90 -22.17
N MET A 444 -16.46 13.21 -21.22
CA MET A 444 -16.14 13.94 -19.99
C MET A 444 -16.27 13.02 -18.79
N LEU A 445 -15.25 13.00 -17.93
CA LEU A 445 -15.27 12.25 -16.67
C LEU A 445 -15.57 13.19 -15.50
N PHE A 446 -16.51 12.78 -14.66
CA PHE A 446 -16.89 13.49 -13.45
C PHE A 446 -16.76 12.59 -12.22
N GLY A 447 -16.48 13.19 -11.07
CA GLY A 447 -16.51 12.49 -9.79
C GLY A 447 -16.75 13.43 -8.63
N PHE A 448 -17.34 12.91 -7.56
CA PHE A 448 -17.49 13.64 -6.30
C PHE A 448 -16.18 13.60 -5.52
N ASP A 449 -15.72 14.74 -5.02
CA ASP A 449 -14.61 14.80 -4.07
C ASP A 449 -15.08 14.44 -2.64
N VAL A 450 -14.14 14.34 -1.71
CA VAL A 450 -14.44 13.99 -0.30
C VAL A 450 -15.32 15.02 0.41
N LYS A 451 -15.42 16.25 -0.11
CA LYS A 451 -16.29 17.31 0.40
C LYS A 451 -17.71 17.24 -0.18
N GLY A 452 -17.90 16.39 -1.20
CA GLY A 452 -19.17 16.20 -1.89
C GLY A 452 -19.44 17.25 -2.96
N ASP A 453 -18.40 17.95 -3.44
CA ASP A 453 -18.47 18.77 -4.64
C ASP A 453 -18.29 17.85 -5.88
N LEU A 454 -19.08 18.08 -6.93
CA LEU A 454 -18.91 17.40 -8.21
C LEU A 454 -17.79 18.08 -8.99
N ARG A 455 -16.75 17.33 -9.37
CA ARG A 455 -15.58 17.82 -10.11
C ARG A 455 -15.59 17.28 -11.53
N PHE A 456 -15.29 18.16 -12.49
CA PHE A 456 -14.85 17.71 -13.82
C PHE A 456 -13.40 17.25 -13.72
N GLN A 457 -13.16 15.96 -13.98
CA GLN A 457 -11.83 15.38 -13.88
C GLN A 457 -11.03 15.63 -15.15
N ASN A 458 -11.50 15.11 -16.29
CA ASN A 458 -10.80 15.26 -17.55
C ASN A 458 -11.68 14.86 -18.75
N TYR A 459 -11.17 15.14 -19.94
CA TYR A 459 -11.67 14.54 -21.17
C TYR A 459 -11.07 13.13 -21.36
N VAL A 460 -11.90 12.17 -21.76
CA VAL A 460 -11.54 10.76 -21.95
C VAL A 460 -11.84 10.33 -23.39
N GLY A 461 -10.97 9.51 -23.99
CA GLY A 461 -11.13 9.05 -25.38
C GLY A 461 -10.83 10.10 -26.46
N ILE A 462 -10.69 11.38 -26.12
CA ILE A 462 -10.38 12.49 -27.04
C ILE A 462 -9.33 13.45 -26.46
N ALA A 463 -8.73 14.28 -27.32
CA ALA A 463 -7.96 15.43 -26.87
C ALA A 463 -8.87 16.50 -26.26
N PRO A 464 -8.44 17.20 -25.19
CA PRO A 464 -9.22 18.30 -24.61
C PRO A 464 -9.54 19.40 -25.65
N PRO A 465 -10.81 19.80 -25.80
CA PRO A 465 -11.19 20.89 -26.71
C PRO A 465 -10.69 22.24 -26.17
N ALA A 466 -10.32 23.15 -27.08
CA ALA A 466 -9.76 24.47 -26.74
C ALA A 466 -10.66 25.32 -25.82
N ASN A 467 -11.98 25.22 -26.01
CA ASN A 467 -12.99 25.91 -25.19
C ASN A 467 -13.74 24.93 -24.28
N GLY A 468 -13.08 23.86 -23.83
CA GLY A 468 -13.66 22.87 -22.94
C GLY A 468 -13.81 23.33 -21.49
N LEU A 469 -14.44 22.49 -20.68
CA LEU A 469 -14.43 22.63 -19.24
C LEU A 469 -12.98 22.57 -18.73
N PRO A 470 -12.57 23.49 -17.85
CA PRO A 470 -11.24 23.45 -17.28
C PRO A 470 -11.13 22.27 -16.30
N MET A 471 -10.04 21.52 -16.37
CA MET A 471 -9.72 20.43 -15.42
C MET A 471 -9.85 20.91 -13.97
N GLY A 472 -10.50 20.10 -13.12
CA GLY A 472 -10.75 20.42 -11.71
C GLY A 472 -11.90 21.41 -11.47
N ALA A 473 -12.63 21.84 -12.53
CA ALA A 473 -13.78 22.72 -12.38
C ALA A 473 -14.80 22.13 -11.42
N ARG A 474 -15.26 22.95 -10.48
CA ARG A 474 -16.36 22.62 -9.58
C ARG A 474 -17.68 22.81 -10.31
N ILE A 475 -18.43 21.74 -10.48
CA ILE A 475 -19.75 21.80 -11.08
C ILE A 475 -20.72 22.35 -10.04
N LEU A 476 -21.58 23.28 -10.44
CA LEU A 476 -22.60 23.89 -9.59
C LEU A 476 -23.99 23.29 -9.89
N SER A 477 -24.26 23.03 -11.17
CA SER A 477 -25.48 22.36 -11.63
C SER A 477 -25.33 21.79 -13.03
N VAL A 478 -26.07 20.72 -13.33
CA VAL A 478 -26.25 20.18 -14.68
C VAL A 478 -27.75 20.23 -15.02
N ASN A 479 -28.13 20.85 -16.13
CA ASN A 479 -29.54 21.02 -16.55
C ASN A 479 -30.43 21.65 -15.45
N ASN A 480 -29.88 22.62 -14.71
CA ASN A 480 -30.50 23.25 -13.53
C ASN A 480 -30.75 22.32 -12.33
N ILE A 481 -30.27 21.07 -12.37
CA ILE A 481 -30.24 20.18 -11.21
C ILE A 481 -28.99 20.50 -10.40
N GLY A 482 -29.18 20.89 -9.14
CA GLY A 482 -28.07 21.24 -8.24
C GLY A 482 -27.23 20.02 -7.85
N VAL A 483 -25.94 20.23 -7.60
CA VAL A 483 -25.02 19.13 -7.26
C VAL A 483 -25.41 18.34 -6.02
N SER A 484 -25.95 19.00 -4.98
CA SER A 484 -26.46 18.28 -3.79
C SER A 484 -27.59 17.32 -4.15
N GLN A 485 -28.44 17.69 -5.11
CA GLN A 485 -29.49 16.80 -5.59
C GLN A 485 -28.91 15.60 -6.34
N LEU A 486 -27.88 15.79 -7.17
CA LEU A 486 -27.22 14.69 -7.87
C LEU A 486 -26.46 13.76 -6.91
N ARG A 487 -25.94 14.30 -5.80
CA ARG A 487 -25.21 13.53 -4.78
C ARG A 487 -26.14 12.73 -3.88
N ASP A 488 -27.18 13.38 -3.36
CA ASP A 488 -28.00 12.86 -2.27
C ASP A 488 -29.20 12.04 -2.78
N HIS A 489 -29.49 12.11 -4.09
CA HIS A 489 -30.58 11.39 -4.77
C HIS A 489 -30.06 10.60 -6.00
N PRO A 490 -29.57 9.36 -5.80
CA PRO A 490 -29.01 8.53 -6.88
C PRO A 490 -29.95 8.34 -8.07
N GLU A 491 -31.27 8.35 -7.85
CA GLU A 491 -32.29 8.30 -8.89
C GLU A 491 -32.20 9.49 -9.86
N LYS A 492 -31.91 10.70 -9.37
CA LYS A 492 -31.78 11.89 -10.22
C LYS A 492 -30.54 11.84 -11.10
N LEU A 493 -29.44 11.33 -10.55
CA LEU A 493 -28.24 11.10 -11.36
C LEU A 493 -28.51 10.01 -12.41
N LYS A 494 -29.21 8.94 -12.05
CA LYS A 494 -29.58 7.88 -12.98
C LYS A 494 -30.51 8.39 -14.08
N GLU A 495 -31.48 9.24 -13.77
CA GLU A 495 -32.35 9.90 -14.74
C GLU A 495 -31.52 10.78 -15.68
N LEU A 496 -30.67 11.66 -15.13
CA LEU A 496 -29.78 12.53 -15.91
C LEU A 496 -28.89 11.74 -16.88
N LEU A 497 -28.37 10.57 -16.45
CA LEU A 497 -27.55 9.69 -17.29
C LEU A 497 -28.38 8.85 -18.27
N GLY A 498 -29.61 8.51 -17.90
CA GLY A 498 -30.54 7.67 -18.65
C GLY A 498 -31.34 8.42 -19.71
N GLU A 499 -31.35 9.75 -19.70
CA GLU A 499 -31.96 10.59 -20.73
C GLU A 499 -31.36 10.29 -22.11
N ALA A 500 -31.99 9.37 -22.83
CA ALA A 500 -31.84 9.18 -24.26
C ALA A 500 -32.57 10.33 -24.98
N GLY A 501 -32.01 11.55 -24.93
CA GLY A 501 -32.67 12.69 -25.56
C GLY A 501 -32.17 14.10 -25.22
N ALA A 502 -31.39 14.29 -24.16
CA ALA A 502 -30.72 15.58 -23.99
C ALA A 502 -29.56 15.64 -24.99
N SER A 503 -29.77 16.25 -26.15
CA SER A 503 -28.70 16.53 -27.12
C SER A 503 -27.68 17.53 -26.56
N LYS A 504 -28.01 18.20 -25.44
CA LYS A 504 -27.17 19.21 -24.79
C LYS A 504 -27.31 19.20 -23.26
N TRP A 505 -26.20 19.27 -22.54
CA TRP A 505 -26.15 19.56 -21.11
C TRP A 505 -25.80 21.03 -20.91
N THR A 506 -26.54 21.73 -20.06
CA THR A 506 -26.13 23.06 -19.58
C THR A 506 -25.43 22.89 -18.23
N ILE A 507 -24.12 23.12 -18.22
CA ILE A 507 -23.25 22.95 -17.06
C ILE A 507 -22.88 24.34 -16.54
N LYS A 508 -23.27 24.63 -15.29
CA LYS A 508 -22.75 25.79 -14.54
C LYS A 508 -21.58 25.30 -13.71
N PHE A 509 -20.45 26.02 -13.74
CA PHE A 509 -19.24 25.61 -13.05
C PHE A 509 -18.49 26.81 -12.49
N GLU A 510 -17.55 26.53 -11.59
CA GLU A 510 -16.56 27.46 -11.06
C GLU A 510 -15.17 26.89 -11.36
N SER A 511 -14.33 27.67 -12.01
CA SER A 511 -12.94 27.27 -12.28
C SER A 511 -12.12 27.25 -10.98
N THR A 512 -10.97 26.60 -11.00
CA THR A 512 -10.04 26.57 -9.86
C THR A 512 -9.58 27.96 -9.41
N GLY A 513 -9.67 28.97 -10.28
CA GLY A 513 -9.41 30.38 -9.96
C GLY A 513 -10.62 31.16 -9.42
N GLY A 514 -11.75 30.51 -9.16
CA GLY A 514 -12.98 31.12 -8.62
C GLY A 514 -13.86 31.83 -9.64
N ALA A 515 -13.54 31.75 -10.95
CA ALA A 515 -14.37 32.34 -11.98
C ALA A 515 -15.55 31.42 -12.31
N THR A 516 -16.77 31.93 -12.19
CA THR A 516 -17.98 31.19 -12.57
C THR A 516 -18.20 31.25 -14.08
N GLY A 517 -18.54 30.11 -14.67
CA GLY A 517 -18.87 29.96 -16.08
C GLY A 517 -20.14 29.16 -16.30
N MET A 518 -20.69 29.25 -17.50
CA MET A 518 -21.76 28.39 -17.98
C MET A 518 -21.39 27.87 -19.37
N GLN A 519 -21.52 26.57 -19.56
CA GLN A 519 -21.19 25.92 -20.83
C GLN A 519 -22.32 24.99 -21.26
N ILE A 520 -22.70 25.10 -22.53
CA ILE A 520 -23.64 24.18 -23.16
C ILE A 520 -22.80 23.15 -23.91
N MET A 521 -22.89 21.90 -23.50
CA MET A 521 -22.12 20.78 -24.06
C MET A 521 -23.04 19.88 -24.86
N GLU A 522 -22.67 19.55 -26.09
CA GLU A 522 -23.35 18.49 -26.84
C GLU A 522 -23.00 17.12 -26.26
N ILE A 523 -24.02 16.25 -26.18
CA ILE A 523 -23.94 14.97 -25.47
C ILE A 523 -23.99 13.79 -26.42
#